data_AF-A0A7Y0JX86-F1
#
_entry.id   AF-A0A7Y0JX86-F1
#
_cell.length_a   1.000
_cell.length_b   1.000
_cell.length_c   1.000
_cell.angle_alpha   90.00
_cell.angle_beta   90.00
_cell.angle_gamma   90.00
#
_symmetry.space_group_name_H-M   'P 1'
#
loop_
_entity.id
_entity.type
_entity.pdbx_description
1 polymer ?
#
loop_
_entity_poly.entity_id
_entity_poly.type
_entity_poly.pdbx_seq_one_letter_code
_entity_poly.pdbx_strand_id
1 'polypeptide(L)' 'MTDVVRAALVQTTWTGDKESMIKAHEDYARDAAAQGAKAICFQELFYGPYFCQVQDAAYYDYAESIPGPTTERF' A
#
# COMPACT_ATOMS: atom_id res chain seq x y z
N MET A 1 0.07 -3.00 33.43
CA MET A 1 0.89 -2.45 32.33
C MET A 1 -0.04 -2.26 31.15
N THR A 2 0.04 -1.12 30.46
CA THR A 2 -0.72 -0.89 29.23
C THR A 2 0.11 -1.42 28.07
N ASP A 3 -0.48 -2.28 27.24
CA ASP A 3 0.19 -2.76 26.03
C ASP A 3 0.24 -1.63 25.00
N VAL A 4 1.43 -1.10 24.73
CA VAL A 4 1.65 -0.06 23.74
C VAL A 4 1.93 -0.71 22.39
N VAL A 5 1.03 -0.49 21.42
CA VAL A 5 1.22 -0.93 20.02
C VAL A 5 1.71 0.26 19.20
N ARG A 6 2.93 0.17 18.68
CA ARG A 6 3.45 1.15 17.73
C ARG A 6 2.89 0.85 16.34
N ALA A 7 2.25 1.83 15.72
CA ALA A 7 1.77 1.74 14.34
C ALA A 7 2.51 2.73 13.44
N ALA A 8 2.58 2.42 12.15
CA ALA A 8 3.09 3.31 11.11
C ALA A 8 1.98 3.69 10.12
N LEU A 9 1.99 4.94 9.67
CA LEU A 9 1.12 5.45 8.61
C LEU A 9 2.00 5.94 7.46
N VAL A 10 1.72 5.50 6.25
CA VAL A 10 2.49 5.87 5.05
C VAL A 10 1.66 6.78 4.17
N GLN A 11 2.28 7.89 3.77
CA GLN A 11 1.82 8.74 2.68
C GLN A 11 2.97 8.89 1.69
N THR A 12 2.73 8.59 0.42
CA THR A 12 3.76 8.66 -0.62
C THR A 12 3.20 9.18 -1.94
N THR A 13 4.09 9.76 -2.74
CA THR A 13 3.79 10.30 -4.06
C THR A 13 3.72 9.18 -5.09
N TRP A 14 2.82 9.31 -6.08
CA TRP A 14 2.76 8.41 -7.23
C TRP A 14 4.11 8.34 -7.95
N THR A 15 4.67 7.13 -8.08
CA THR A 15 5.99 6.90 -8.68
C THR A 15 5.95 6.79 -10.20
N GLY A 16 4.77 6.61 -10.80
CA GLY A 16 4.58 6.52 -12.25
C GLY A 16 3.99 5.20 -12.73
N ASP A 17 4.14 4.12 -11.95
CA ASP A 17 3.63 2.79 -12.28
C ASP A 17 3.38 1.92 -11.04
N LYS A 18 2.63 0.83 -11.23
CA LYS A 18 2.21 -0.08 -10.16
C LYS A 18 3.38 -0.78 -9.46
N GLU A 19 4.35 -1.28 -10.22
CA GLU A 19 5.45 -2.07 -9.67
C GLU A 19 6.37 -1.20 -8.81
N SER A 20 6.68 0.01 -9.27
CA SER A 20 7.48 0.95 -8.48
C SER A 20 6.76 1.40 -7.21
N MET A 21 5.42 1.54 -7.24
CA MET A 21 4.66 1.81 -6.01
C MET A 21 4.67 0.63 -5.04
N ILE A 22 4.43 -0.60 -5.50
CA ILE A 22 4.44 -1.77 -4.61
C ILE A 22 5.82 -1.91 -3.98
N LYS A 23 6.89 -1.76 -4.77
CA LYS A 23 8.26 -1.79 -4.26
C LYS A 23 8.50 -0.73 -3.17
N ALA A 24 8.07 0.51 -3.39
CA ALA A 24 8.20 1.56 -2.38
C ALA A 24 7.47 1.19 -1.07
N HIS A 25 6.26 0.60 -1.17
CA HIS A 25 5.48 0.19 -0.01
C HIS A 25 6.06 -1.00 0.74
N GLU A 26 6.65 -1.97 0.06
CA GLU A 26 7.42 -3.03 0.72
C GLU A 26 8.62 -2.45 1.48
N ASP A 27 9.33 -1.48 0.88
CA ASP A 27 10.49 -0.84 1.50
C ASP A 27 10.04 -0.02 2.75
N TYR A 28 8.91 0.70 2.68
CA TYR A 28 8.32 1.36 3.85
C TYR A 28 7.86 0.37 4.93
N ALA A 29 7.32 -0.80 4.57
CA ALA A 29 6.95 -1.83 5.53
C ALA A 29 8.17 -2.38 6.26
N ARG A 30 9.27 -2.64 5.54
CA ARG A 30 10.55 -3.07 6.10
C ARG A 30 11.12 -2.00 7.04
N ASP A 31 11.09 -0.73 6.65
CA ASP A 31 11.56 0.39 7.46
C ASP A 31 10.73 0.60 8.73
N ALA A 32 9.40 0.49 8.62
CA ALA A 32 8.50 0.59 9.77
C ALA A 32 8.71 -0.55 10.77
N ALA A 33 8.91 -1.77 10.26
CA ALA A 33 9.24 -2.94 11.09
C ALA A 33 10.58 -2.74 11.82
N ALA A 34 11.60 -2.22 11.14
CA ALA A 34 12.88 -1.88 11.76
C ALA A 34 12.76 -0.81 12.87
N GLN A 35 11.78 0.09 12.76
CA GLN A 35 11.43 1.09 13.78
C GLN A 35 10.51 0.54 14.89
N GLY A 36 10.19 -0.75 14.87
CA GLY A 36 9.40 -1.43 15.89
C GLY A 36 7.89 -1.31 15.72
N ALA A 37 7.41 -0.88 14.55
CA ALA A 37 5.98 -0.92 14.26
C ALA A 37 5.46 -2.36 14.24
N LYS A 38 4.24 -2.55 14.77
CA LYS A 38 3.50 -3.82 14.80
C LYS A 38 2.31 -3.83 13.85
N ALA A 39 1.94 -2.66 13.34
CA ALA A 39 0.94 -2.47 12.32
C ALA A 39 1.38 -1.33 11.39
N ILE A 40 1.04 -1.44 10.11
CA ILE A 40 1.29 -0.41 9.11
C ILE A 40 0.02 -0.23 8.28
N CYS A 41 -0.30 1.01 7.92
CA CYS A 41 -1.40 1.34 7.04
C CYS A 41 -0.90 2.19 5.87
N PHE A 42 -1.35 1.84 4.67
CA PHE A 42 -1.06 2.57 3.44
C PHE A 42 -2.26 3.42 3.02
N GLN A 43 -2.01 4.41 2.16
CA GLN A 43 -3.06 5.25 1.59
C GLN A 43 -4.05 4.44 0.72
N GLU A 44 -5.27 4.95 0.53
CA GLU A 44 -6.23 4.34 -0.41
C GLU A 44 -5.62 4.30 -1.82
N LEU A 45 -5.90 3.20 -2.56
CA LEU A 45 -5.31 2.94 -3.88
C LEU A 45 -3.76 3.00 -3.88
N PHE A 46 -3.12 2.51 -2.81
CA PHE A 46 -1.68 2.70 -2.55
C PHE A 46 -0.72 2.34 -3.70
N TYR A 47 -1.07 1.40 -4.58
CA TYR A 47 -0.22 1.03 -5.72
C TYR A 47 -0.62 1.69 -7.05
N GLY A 48 -1.57 2.62 -7.04
CA GLY A 48 -2.17 3.22 -8.24
C GLY A 48 -2.44 4.72 -8.10
N PRO A 49 -2.78 5.40 -9.22
CA PRO A 49 -3.28 6.77 -9.17
C PRO A 49 -4.71 6.80 -8.62
N TYR A 50 -5.09 7.94 -8.04
CA TYR A 50 -6.48 8.20 -7.63
C TYR A 50 -7.36 8.46 -8.86
N PHE A 51 -8.09 7.44 -9.31
CA PHE A 51 -8.86 7.49 -10.55
C PHE A 51 -10.34 7.88 -10.38
N CYS A 52 -10.83 7.99 -9.14
CA CYS A 52 -12.26 8.23 -8.84
C CYS A 52 -12.80 9.60 -9.33
N GLN A 53 -12.00 10.38 -10.03
CA GLN A 53 -12.40 11.60 -10.74
C GLN A 53 -13.07 11.31 -12.10
N VAL A 54 -12.91 10.09 -12.63
CA VAL A 54 -13.46 9.68 -13.93
C VAL A 54 -14.19 8.34 -13.82
N GLN A 55 -15.12 8.09 -14.74
CA GLN A 55 -15.82 6.81 -14.88
C GLN A 55 -15.34 6.12 -16.16
N ASP A 56 -14.20 5.43 -16.08
CA ASP A 56 -13.60 4.68 -17.18
C ASP A 56 -13.55 3.19 -16.83
N ALA A 57 -14.05 2.34 -17.73
CA ALA A 57 -14.07 0.89 -17.55
C ALA A 57 -12.65 0.29 -17.52
N ALA A 58 -11.64 1.00 -18.04
CA ALA A 58 -10.24 0.57 -17.97
C ALA A 58 -9.76 0.35 -16.51
N TYR A 59 -10.35 1.04 -15.53
CA TYR A 59 -9.97 0.84 -14.12
C TYR A 59 -10.51 -0.45 -13.51
N TYR A 60 -11.41 -1.18 -14.17
CA TYR A 60 -11.76 -2.53 -13.74
C TYR A 60 -10.57 -3.49 -13.80
N ASP A 61 -9.61 -3.22 -14.69
CA ASP A 61 -8.36 -3.99 -14.79
C ASP A 61 -7.45 -3.82 -13.56
N TYR A 62 -7.73 -2.84 -12.69
CA TYR A 62 -6.97 -2.66 -11.43
C TYR A 62 -7.39 -3.65 -10.35
N ALA A 63 -8.58 -4.26 -10.48
CA ALA A 63 -9.08 -5.20 -9.48
C ALA A 63 -8.25 -6.49 -9.45
N GLU A 64 -7.95 -6.97 -8.24
CA GLU A 64 -7.30 -8.26 -8.02
C GLU A 64 -8.15 -9.13 -7.10
N SER A 65 -8.01 -10.45 -7.24
CA SER A 65 -8.58 -11.39 -6.28
C SER A 65 -7.92 -11.27 -4.91
N ILE A 66 -8.63 -11.71 -3.87
CA ILE A 66 -8.07 -11.88 -2.52
C ILE A 66 -8.26 -13.36 -2.12
N PRO A 67 -7.18 -14.13 -1.87
CA PRO A 67 -5.77 -13.76 -2.10
C PRO A 67 -5.46 -13.55 -3.59
N GLY A 68 -4.38 -12.83 -3.85
CA GLY A 68 -3.92 -12.48 -5.20
C GLY A 68 -2.55 -11.81 -5.21
N PRO A 69 -2.09 -11.33 -6.38
CA PRO A 69 -0.70 -10.91 -6.61
C PRO A 69 -0.19 -9.88 -5.62
N THR A 70 -0.98 -8.86 -5.27
CA THR A 70 -0.56 -7.84 -4.30
C THR A 70 -0.51 -8.40 -2.88
N THR A 71 -1.52 -9.18 -2.45
CA THR A 71 -1.54 -9.73 -1.08
C THR A 71 -0.49 -10.79 -0.83
N GLU A 72 0.04 -11.44 -1.88
CA GLU A 72 1.12 -12.44 -1.75
C GLU A 72 2.51 -11.80 -1.57
N ARG A 73 2.63 -10.48 -1.76
CA ARG A 73 3.89 -9.74 -1.59
C ARG A 73 4.10 -9.20 -0.17
N PHE A 74 3.08 -9.20 0.68
CA PHE A 74 3.10 -8.68 2.05
C PHE A 74 2.76 -9.79 3.06
#